data_AF-A0A1R3XNL7-F1
#
_entry.id   AF-A0A1R3XNL7-F1
#
_cell.length_a   1.000
_cell.length_b   1.000
_cell.length_c   1.000
_cell.angle_alpha   90.00
_cell.angle_beta   90.00
_cell.angle_gamma   90.00
#
_symmetry.space_group_name_H-M   'P 1'
#
loop_
_entity.id
_entity.type
_entity.pdbx_description
1 polymer ?
#
loop_
_entity_poly.entity_id
_entity_poly.type
_entity_poly.pdbx_seq_one_letter_code
_entity_poly.pdbx_strand_id
1 'polypeptide(L)'
;MDTQDLKRDAQDLKNKADRINPQHKEGPVAAAIEDYTSRVPSDVFLWAALGSMAVSATLKIMKKDEEALFVGQWAPSFLLLGNYNKMIKLIGYQSDK
;
A
#
# COMPACT_ATOMS: atom_id res chain seq x y z
N MET A 1 37.53 -26.96 -24.02
CA MET A 1 36.76 -26.13 -23.08
C MET A 1 36.37 -27.05 -21.94
N ASP A 2 36.98 -26.85 -20.77
CA ASP A 2 36.88 -27.80 -19.66
C ASP A 2 35.57 -27.58 -18.88
N THR A 3 35.09 -28.62 -18.23
CA THR A 3 33.91 -28.59 -17.34
C THR A 3 34.08 -27.60 -16.18
N GLN A 4 35.31 -27.28 -15.80
CA GLN A 4 35.61 -26.24 -14.81
C GLN A 4 35.40 -24.82 -15.35
N ASP A 5 35.70 -24.58 -16.63
CA ASP A 5 35.50 -23.29 -17.29
C ASP A 5 34.00 -22.96 -17.37
N LEU A 6 33.19 -23.97 -17.74
CA LEU A 6 31.73 -23.84 -17.81
C LEU A 6 31.09 -23.47 -16.46
N LYS A 7 31.61 -24.02 -15.36
CA LYS A 7 31.12 -23.69 -14.00
C LYS A 7 31.48 -22.27 -13.60
N ARG A 8 32.68 -21.80 -13.97
CA ARG A 8 33.12 -20.43 -13.69
C ARG A 8 32.28 -19.42 -14.46
N ASP A 9 32.05 -19.66 -15.75
CA ASP A 9 31.25 -18.78 -16.60
C ASP A 9 29.79 -18.73 -16.13
N ALA A 10 29.23 -19.88 -15.72
CA ALA A 10 27.89 -19.94 -15.13
C ALA A 10 27.80 -19.16 -13.80
N GLN A 11 28.85 -19.25 -12.96
CA GLN A 11 28.92 -18.50 -11.70
C GLN A 11 29.03 -17.00 -11.94
N ASP A 12 29.80 -16.58 -12.94
CA ASP A 12 29.95 -15.17 -13.31
C ASP A 12 28.67 -14.58 -13.93
N LEU A 13 27.93 -15.38 -14.70
CA LEU A 13 26.61 -15.02 -15.20
C LEU A 13 25.58 -14.90 -14.07
N LYS A 14 25.58 -15.84 -13.11
CA LYS A 14 24.73 -15.75 -11.92
C LYS A 14 25.06 -14.50 -11.11
N ASN A 15 26.35 -14.28 -10.85
CA ASN A 15 26.81 -13.11 -10.13
C ASN A 15 26.43 -11.81 -10.85
N LYS A 16 26.51 -11.75 -12.19
CA LYS A 16 26.07 -10.59 -12.99
C LYS A 16 24.55 -10.41 -12.95
N ALA A 17 23.77 -11.48 -13.06
CA ALA A 17 22.32 -11.45 -12.96
C ALA A 17 21.87 -10.95 -11.58
N ASP A 18 22.53 -11.39 -10.51
CA ASP A 18 22.28 -10.93 -9.14
C ASP A 18 22.60 -9.43 -8.96
N ARG A 19 23.58 -8.86 -9.69
CA ARG A 19 23.84 -7.38 -9.67
C ARG A 19 22.86 -6.60 -10.55
N ILE A 20 22.21 -7.25 -11.53
CA ILE A 20 21.21 -6.66 -12.40
C ILE A 20 19.82 -6.71 -11.75
N ASN A 21 19.64 -7.41 -10.63
CA ASN A 21 18.48 -7.22 -9.77
C ASN A 21 18.79 -6.06 -8.81
N PRO A 22 18.36 -4.82 -9.12
CA PRO A 22 18.44 -3.78 -8.13
C PRO A 22 17.35 -4.13 -7.12
N GLN A 23 17.71 -4.74 -5.98
CA GLN A 23 16.88 -4.62 -4.79
C GLN A 23 16.49 -3.14 -4.74
N HIS A 24 15.20 -2.86 -4.97
CA HIS A 24 14.67 -1.52 -5.06
C HIS A 24 15.01 -0.85 -3.73
N LYS A 25 16.11 -0.08 -3.70
CA LYS A 25 16.33 0.90 -2.66
C LYS A 25 15.35 2.00 -2.97
N GLU A 26 14.12 1.78 -2.56
CA GLU A 26 13.10 2.81 -2.58
C GLU A 26 13.67 4.01 -1.82
N GLY A 27 13.57 5.20 -2.42
CA GLY A 27 14.19 6.40 -1.87
C GLY A 27 13.70 6.68 -0.44
N PRO A 28 14.38 7.56 0.32
CA PRO A 28 14.06 7.86 1.72
C PRO A 28 12.59 8.27 1.96
N VAL A 29 11.88 8.70 0.92
CA VAL A 29 10.45 8.99 0.93
C VAL A 29 9.59 7.73 1.08
N ALA A 30 9.94 6.63 0.41
CA ALA A 30 9.19 5.39 0.47
C ALA A 30 9.42 4.64 1.79
N ALA A 31 10.67 4.60 2.29
CA ALA A 31 10.99 4.05 3.60
C ALA A 31 10.27 4.79 4.75
N ALA A 32 10.09 6.12 4.64
CA ALA A 32 9.35 6.91 5.61
C ALA A 32 7.82 6.70 5.53
N ILE A 33 7.28 6.39 4.35
CA ILE A 33 5.87 6.02 4.17
C ILE A 33 5.61 4.61 4.72
N GLU A 34 6.56 3.69 4.58
CA GLU A 34 6.49 2.34 5.12
C GLU A 34 6.41 2.33 6.66
N ASP A 35 7.20 3.18 7.33
CA ASP A 35 7.29 3.17 8.80
C ASP A 35 6.09 3.86 9.50
N TYR A 36 5.43 4.81 8.81
CA TYR A 36 4.26 5.52 9.35
C TYR A 36 2.90 4.95 8.90
N THR A 37 2.77 4.43 7.68
CA THR A 37 1.50 3.89 7.16
C THR A 37 1.24 2.46 7.67
N SER A 38 2.30 1.71 7.96
CA SER A 38 2.22 0.33 8.48
C SER A 38 1.43 0.22 9.79
N ARG A 39 1.46 1.26 10.63
CA ARG A 39 0.81 1.28 11.95
C ARG A 39 -0.66 1.65 11.95
N VAL A 40 -1.17 2.33 10.92
CA VAL A 40 -2.61 2.61 10.84
C VAL A 40 -3.30 1.34 10.36
N PRO A 41 -4.15 0.72 11.20
CA PRO A 41 -4.92 -0.44 10.76
C PRO A 41 -5.78 -0.02 9.56
N SER A 42 -5.76 -0.79 8.47
CA SER A 42 -6.65 -0.56 7.31
C SER A 42 -8.12 -0.42 7.73
N ASP A 43 -8.46 -1.07 8.83
CA ASP A 43 -9.80 -1.14 9.39
C ASP A 43 -10.26 0.21 9.96
N VAL A 44 -9.34 1.10 10.36
CA VAL A 44 -9.67 2.46 10.79
C VAL A 44 -10.32 3.24 9.66
N PHE A 45 -9.79 3.12 8.45
CA PHE A 45 -10.37 3.77 7.27
C PHE A 45 -11.73 3.20 6.90
N LEU A 46 -11.93 1.90 7.10
CA LEU A 46 -13.24 1.26 6.90
C LEU A 46 -14.27 1.78 7.90
N TRP A 47 -13.91 1.82 9.19
CA TRP A 47 -14.78 2.37 10.25
C TRP A 47 -15.04 3.87 10.06
N ALA A 48 -14.06 4.63 9.58
CA ALA A 48 -14.25 6.04 9.23
C ALA A 48 -15.24 6.20 8.07
N ALA A 49 -15.14 5.39 7.02
CA ALA A 49 -16.10 5.41 5.91
C ALA A 49 -17.52 5.06 6.40
N LEU A 50 -17.66 4.01 7.22
CA LEU A 50 -18.93 3.63 7.83
C LEU A 50 -19.50 4.71 8.76
N GLY A 51 -18.65 5.32 9.58
CA GLY A 51 -19.03 6.44 10.44
C GLY A 51 -19.51 7.64 9.62
N SER A 52 -18.80 7.98 8.55
CA SER A 52 -19.19 9.06 7.63
C SER A 52 -20.56 8.81 7.02
N MET A 53 -20.81 7.57 6.55
CA MET A 53 -22.11 7.17 6.01
C MET A 53 -23.22 7.25 7.07
N ALA A 54 -22.97 6.77 8.28
CA ALA A 54 -23.95 6.81 9.38
C ALA A 54 -24.28 8.24 9.82
N VAL A 55 -23.26 9.10 9.95
CA VAL A 55 -23.44 10.52 10.29
C VAL A 55 -24.19 11.24 9.17
N SER A 56 -23.83 11.01 7.91
CA SER A 56 -24.53 11.55 6.74
C SER A 56 -26.01 11.16 6.74
N ALA A 57 -26.33 9.88 6.97
CA ALA A 57 -27.71 9.40 7.06
C ALA A 57 -28.48 10.06 8.21
N THR A 58 -27.83 10.22 9.37
CA THR A 58 -28.42 10.90 10.53
C THR A 58 -28.74 12.36 10.22
N LEU A 59 -27.79 13.09 9.61
CA LEU A 59 -28.00 14.48 9.18
C LEU A 59 -29.13 14.59 8.14
N LYS A 60 -29.22 13.63 7.21
CA LYS A 60 -30.29 13.58 6.22
C LYS A 60 -31.67 13.44 6.86
N ILE A 61 -31.80 12.57 7.87
CA ILE A 61 -33.04 12.40 8.66
C ILE A 61 -33.40 13.69 9.41
N MET A 62 -32.39 14.43 9.87
CA MET A 62 -32.55 15.74 10.52
C MET A 62 -32.84 16.90 9.53
N LYS A 63 -33.04 16.62 8.23
CA LYS A 63 -33.22 17.62 7.17
C LYS A 63 -32.05 18.60 7.01
N LYS A 64 -30.85 18.18 7.39
CA LYS A 64 -29.58 18.90 7.21
C LYS A 64 -28.89 18.44 5.93
N ASP A 65 -29.50 18.77 4.80
CA ASP A 65 -29.17 18.17 3.50
C ASP A 65 -27.75 18.48 3.01
N GLU A 66 -27.30 19.73 3.19
CA GLU A 66 -25.96 20.15 2.78
C GLU A 66 -24.88 19.51 3.64
N GLU A 67 -25.05 19.47 4.96
CA GLU A 67 -24.09 18.81 5.84
C GLU A 67 -24.09 17.29 5.62
N ALA A 68 -25.26 16.70 5.38
CA ALA A 68 -25.37 15.28 5.04
C ALA A 68 -24.58 14.95 3.78
N LEU A 69 -24.73 15.75 2.72
CA LEU A 69 -23.98 15.59 1.46
C LEU A 69 -22.48 15.78 1.68
N PHE A 70 -22.07 16.85 2.36
CA PHE A 70 -20.67 17.13 2.63
C PHE A 70 -20.00 15.97 3.38
N VAL A 71 -20.61 15.47 4.46
CA VAL A 71 -20.05 14.35 5.24
C VAL A 71 -20.11 13.03 4.46
N GLY A 72 -21.17 12.78 3.69
CA GLY A 72 -21.32 11.55 2.92
C GLY A 72 -20.24 11.38 1.84
N GLN A 73 -19.79 12.48 1.23
CA GLN A 73 -18.77 12.48 0.19
C GLN A 73 -17.38 12.03 0.66
N TRP A 74 -17.10 12.03 1.96
CA TRP A 74 -15.81 11.58 2.50
C TRP A 74 -15.66 10.06 2.59
N ALA A 75 -16.76 9.30 2.54
CA ALA A 75 -16.73 7.84 2.57
C ALA A 75 -15.82 7.21 1.48
N PRO A 76 -15.94 7.56 0.18
CA PRO A 76 -15.03 7.05 -0.84
C PRO A 76 -13.56 7.47 -0.62
N SER A 77 -13.30 8.67 -0.10
CA SER A 77 -11.95 9.14 0.22
C SER A 77 -11.28 8.26 1.28
N PHE A 78 -12.01 7.92 2.36
CA PHE A 78 -11.50 7.00 3.38
C PHE A 78 -11.24 5.60 2.82
N LEU A 79 -12.16 5.05 2.02
CA LEU A 79 -11.97 3.74 1.39
C LEU A 79 -10.74 3.72 0.46
N LEU A 80 -10.50 4.79 -0.28
CA LEU A 80 -9.32 4.91 -1.15
C LEU A 80 -8.02 4.90 -0.35
N LEU A 81 -7.98 5.61 0.78
CA LEU A 81 -6.83 5.58 1.70
C LEU A 81 -6.62 4.19 2.33
N GLY A 82 -7.71 3.53 2.75
CA GLY A 82 -7.66 2.17 3.29
C GLY A 82 -7.16 1.14 2.27
N ASN A 83 -7.62 1.25 1.02
CA ASN A 83 -7.20 0.37 -0.07
C ASN A 83 -5.72 0.61 -0.45
N TYR A 84 -5.28 1.87 -0.49
CA TYR A 84 -3.87 2.21 -0.73
C TYR A 84 -2.94 1.55 0.30
N ASN A 85 -3.25 1.66 1.60
CA ASN A 85 -2.46 0.99 2.65
C ASN A 85 -2.44 -0.53 2.48
N LYS A 86 -3.58 -1.13 2.14
CA LYS A 86 -3.67 -2.59 1.92
C LYS A 86 -2.86 -3.04 0.70
N MET A 87 -2.92 -2.31 -0.41
CA MET A 87 -2.14 -2.62 -1.62
C MET A 87 -0.63 -2.56 -1.36
N ILE A 88 -0.16 -1.55 -0.64
CA ILE A 88 1.27 -1.45 -0.27
C ILE A 88 1.71 -2.64 0.56
N LYS A 89 0.95 -3.00 1.60
CA LYS A 89 1.27 -4.17 2.45
C LYS A 89 1.30 -5.49 1.65
N LEU A 90 0.42 -5.63 0.66
CA LEU A 90 0.39 -6.80 -0.22
C LEU A 90 1.59 -6.87 -1.18
N ILE A 91 2.08 -5.73 -1.65
CA ILE A 91 3.25 -5.66 -2.54
C ILE A 91 4.54 -5.88 -1.74
N GLY A 92 4.68 -5.26 -0.56
CA GLY A 92 5.82 -5.46 0.33
C GLY A 92 5.98 -6.93 0.77
N TYR A 93 4.88 -7.59 1.15
CA TYR A 93 4.90 -9.01 1.54
C TYR A 93 5.32 -9.96 0.41
N GLN A 94 5.07 -9.60 -0.85
CA GLN A 94 5.51 -10.40 -2.01
C GLN A 94 6.98 -10.19 -2.39
N SER A 95 7.57 -9.05 -2.02
CA SER A 95 9.01 -8.79 -2.23
C SER A 95 9.91 -9.48 -1.19
N ASP A 96 9.37 -9.84 -0.02
CA ASP A 96 10.10 -10.47 1.09
C ASP A 96 9.98 -12.02 1.12
N LYS A 97 9.37 -12.62 0.08
CA LYS A 97 9.30 -14.09 -0.13
C LYS A 97 10.09 -14.51 -1.35
#